data_AF-A0A081RM74-F1
#
_entry.id   AF-A0A081RM74-F1
#
_cell.length_a   1.000
_cell.length_b   1.000
_cell.length_c   1.000
_cell.angle_alpha   90.00
_cell.angle_beta   90.00
_cell.angle_gamma   90.00
#
_symmetry.space_group_name_H-M   'P 1'
#
loop_
_entity.id
_entity.type
_entity.pdbx_description
1 polymer ?
#
loop_
_entity_poly.entity_id
_entity_poly.type
_entity_poly.pdbx_seq_one_letter_code
_entity_poly.pdbx_strand_id
1 'polypeptide(L)' 'MILNLNKKTKMYILLAIIWFIISLPLPWIINNPNVSESSFLTILGIIGIMSIPFVMLGIVWSIKPELTT' A
#
# COMPACT_ATOMS: atom_id res chain seq x y z
N MET A 1 -22.08 4.26 -15.49
CA MET A 1 -21.08 5.08 -16.19
C MET A 1 -19.73 4.39 -16.09
N ILE A 2 -19.20 3.85 -17.18
CA ILE A 2 -17.87 3.23 -17.18
C ILE A 2 -16.87 4.38 -17.36
N LEU A 3 -16.08 4.69 -16.33
CA LEU A 3 -15.03 5.71 -16.41
C LEU A 3 -13.90 5.20 -17.32
N ASN A 4 -13.66 5.89 -18.43
CA ASN A 4 -12.62 5.52 -19.39
C ASN A 4 -11.27 6.13 -18.97
N LEU A 5 -10.64 5.51 -17.98
CA LEU A 5 -9.39 5.99 -17.39
C LEU A 5 -8.18 5.63 -18.25
N ASN A 6 -7.20 6.52 -18.32
CA ASN A 6 -5.93 6.26 -19.00
C ASN A 6 -5.14 5.14 -18.30
N LYS A 7 -4.20 4.50 -19.02
CA LYS A 7 -3.44 3.34 -18.50
C LYS A 7 -2.64 3.67 -17.23
N LYS A 8 -2.08 4.89 -17.12
CA LYS A 8 -1.33 5.33 -15.93
C LYS A 8 -2.23 5.43 -14.71
N THR A 9 -3.40 6.03 -14.85
CA THR A 9 -4.39 6.14 -13.78
C THR A 9 -4.88 4.77 -13.32
N LYS A 10 -5.14 3.84 -14.25
CA LYS A 10 -5.51 2.45 -13.91
C LYS A 10 -4.43 1.75 -13.08
N MET A 11 -3.16 1.98 -13.41
CA MET A 11 -2.02 1.44 -12.67
C MET A 11 -1.94 2.03 -11.25
N TYR A 12 -2.03 3.34 -11.08
CA TYR A 12 -2.02 3.93 -9.72
C TYR A 12 -3.18 3.45 -8.86
N ILE A 13 -4.37 3.33 -9.43
CA ILE A 13 -5.54 2.78 -8.73
C ILE A 13 -5.27 1.33 -8.30
N LEU A 14 -4.68 0.52 -9.19
CA LEU A 14 -4.31 -0.85 -8.86
C LEU A 14 -3.33 -0.91 -7.68
N LEU A 15 -2.26 -0.09 -7.71
CA LEU A 15 -1.30 -0.06 -6.60
C LEU A 15 -1.94 0.42 -5.28
N ALA A 16 -2.80 1.43 -5.35
CA ALA A 16 -3.51 1.92 -4.16
C ALA A 16 -4.43 0.85 -3.56
N ILE A 17 -5.15 0.08 -4.39
CA ILE A 17 -6.02 -1.01 -3.93
C ILE A 17 -5.19 -2.12 -3.27
N ILE A 18 -4.09 -2.55 -3.90
CA ILE A 18 -3.24 -3.61 -3.35
C ILE A 18 -2.65 -3.16 -2.00
N TRP A 19 -2.13 -1.94 -1.92
CA TRP A 19 -1.61 -1.38 -0.67
C TRP A 19 -2.70 -1.28 0.42
N PHE A 20 -3.92 -0.88 0.04
CA PHE A 20 -5.07 -0.84 0.96
C PHE A 20 -5.41 -2.23 1.51
N ILE A 21 -5.40 -3.27 0.68
CA ILE A 21 -5.66 -4.65 1.13
C ILE A 21 -4.58 -5.13 2.09
N ILE A 22 -3.30 -4.85 1.80
CA ILE A 22 -2.18 -5.24 2.67
C ILE A 22 -2.25 -4.53 4.03
N SER A 23 -2.67 -3.26 4.06
CA SER A 23 -2.83 -2.48 5.30
C SER A 23 -4.14 -2.75 6.02
N LEU A 24 -5.05 -3.52 5.41
CA LEU A 24 -6.35 -3.86 5.99
C LEU A 24 -6.25 -4.53 7.37
N PRO A 25 -5.28 -5.35 7.77
CA PRO A 25 -5.26 -5.87 9.14
C PRO A 25 -5.12 -4.79 10.22
N LEU A 26 -4.54 -3.63 9.89
CA LEU A 26 -4.06 -2.63 10.86
C LEU A 26 -5.19 -2.05 11.74
N PRO A 27 -6.34 -1.60 11.22
CA PRO A 27 -7.44 -1.06 12.04
C PRO A 27 -8.03 -2.05 13.06
N TRP A 28 -7.90 -3.36 12.83
CA TRP A 28 -8.47 -4.39 13.70
C TRP A 28 -7.51 -4.82 14.83
N ILE A 29 -6.22 -4.52 14.67
CA ILE A 29 -5.18 -4.87 15.66
C ILE A 29 -4.71 -3.66 16.48
N ILE A 30 -4.92 -2.44 16.01
CA ILE A 30 -4.63 -1.21 16.76
C ILE A 30 -5.46 -1.19 18.04
N ASN A 31 -4.80 -0.96 19.18
CA ASN A 31 -5.41 -0.87 20.51
C ASN A 31 -6.24 -2.10 20.91
N ASN A 32 -6.00 -3.27 20.30
CA ASN A 32 -6.72 -4.48 20.61
C ASN A 32 -6.06 -5.20 21.80
N PRO A 33 -6.73 -5.32 22.97
CA PRO A 33 -6.14 -5.94 24.15
C PRO A 33 -5.88 -7.45 23.99
N ASN A 34 -6.48 -8.08 22.97
CA ASN A 34 -6.29 -9.50 22.68
C ASN A 34 -5.08 -9.78 21.76
N VAL A 35 -4.39 -8.73 21.30
CA VAL A 35 -3.21 -8.84 20.44
C VAL A 35 -1.98 -8.49 21.26
N SER A 36 -0.99 -9.39 21.29
CA SER A 36 0.28 -9.12 21.98
C SER A 36 1.05 -8.00 21.26
N GLU A 37 1.80 -7.22 22.03
CA GLU A 37 2.65 -6.16 21.48
C GLU A 37 3.63 -6.69 20.43
N SER A 38 4.23 -7.86 20.67
CA SER A 38 5.14 -8.51 19.73
C SER A 38 4.47 -8.90 18.41
N SER A 39 3.24 -9.42 18.45
CA SER A 39 2.47 -9.73 17.23
C SER A 39 2.06 -8.46 16.49
N PHE A 40 1.64 -7.41 17.21
CA PHE A 40 1.33 -6.12 16.62
C PHE A 40 2.53 -5.52 15.88
N LEU A 41 3.70 -5.45 16.54
CA LEU A 41 4.94 -4.92 15.95
C LEU A 41 5.42 -5.75 14.77
N THR A 42 5.24 -7.08 14.82
CA THR A 42 5.57 -7.97 13.69
C THR A 42 4.72 -7.64 12.46
N ILE A 43 3.39 -7.53 12.64
CA ILE A 43 2.47 -7.20 11.55
C ILE A 43 2.74 -5.78 11.02
N LEU A 44 2.98 -4.83 11.92
CA LEU A 44 3.32 -3.45 11.56
C LEU A 44 4.62 -3.39 10.74
N GLY A 45 5.64 -4.17 11.12
CA GLY A 45 6.89 -4.29 10.37
C GLY A 45 6.68 -4.87 8.96
N ILE A 46 5.89 -5.93 8.84
CA ILE A 46 5.54 -6.52 7.53
C ILE A 46 4.82 -5.50 6.65
N ILE A 47 3.79 -4.82 7.18
CA ILE A 47 3.04 -3.79 6.44
C ILE A 47 3.97 -2.65 6.03
N GLY A 48 4.88 -2.22 6.90
CA GLY A 48 5.87 -1.18 6.61
C GLY A 48 6.78 -1.54 5.45
N ILE A 49 7.41 -2.72 5.49
CA ILE A 49 8.29 -3.21 4.41
C ILE A 49 7.50 -3.36 3.11
N MET A 50 6.31 -3.97 3.18
CA MET A 50 5.46 -4.17 2.01
C MET A 50 4.96 -2.85 1.42
N SER A 51 4.85 -1.77 2.19
CA SER A 51 4.43 -0.45 1.71
C SER A 51 5.48 0.24 0.85
N ILE A 52 6.77 -0.08 1.02
CA ILE A 52 7.89 0.56 0.32
C ILE A 52 7.71 0.56 -1.21
N PRO A 53 7.50 -0.58 -1.90
CA PRO A 53 7.34 -0.58 -3.35
C PRO A 53 6.14 0.26 -3.81
N PHE A 54 5.03 0.27 -3.08
CA PHE A 54 3.83 1.03 -3.51
C PHE A 54 3.99 2.54 -3.35
N VAL A 55 4.56 2.99 -2.23
CA VAL A 55 4.83 4.41 -1.99
C VAL A 55 5.96 4.89 -2.89
N MET A 56 7.06 4.12 -2.99
CA MET A 56 8.21 4.46 -3.82
C MET A 56 7.83 4.52 -5.31
N LEU A 57 7.09 3.54 -5.83
CA LEU A 57 6.65 3.58 -7.23
C LEU A 57 5.70 4.76 -7.48
N GLY A 58 4.81 5.09 -6.54
CA GLY A 58 3.97 6.29 -6.63
C GLY A 58 4.78 7.59 -6.75
N ILE A 59 5.85 7.73 -5.97
CA ILE A 59 6.74 8.89 -6.00
C ILE A 59 7.62 8.89 -7.25
N VAL A 60 8.30 7.78 -7.56
CA VAL A 60 9.20 7.66 -8.71
C VAL A 60 8.44 7.93 -10.01
N TRP A 61 7.22 7.41 -10.17
CA TRP A 61 6.38 7.72 -11.32
C TRP A 61 5.98 9.19 -11.45
N SER A 62 5.93 9.91 -10.33
CA SER A 62 5.63 11.34 -10.32
C SER A 62 6.85 12.20 -10.68
N ILE A 63 8.06 11.78 -10.30
CA ILE A 63 9.30 12.57 -10.48
C ILE A 63 10.04 12.20 -11.77
N LYS A 64 10.20 10.90 -12.06
CA LYS A 64 10.92 10.36 -13.23
C LYS A 64 10.24 9.07 -13.73
N PRO A 65 9.10 9.18 -14.42
CA PRO A 65 8.35 8.02 -14.90
C PRO A 65 9.17 7.09 -15.81
N GLU A 66 10.22 7.58 -16.45
CA GLU A 66 11.12 6.82 -17.32
C GLU A 66 11.94 5.72 -16.60
N LEU A 67 12.16 5.81 -15.28
CA LEU A 67 12.98 4.86 -14.50
C LEU A 67 12.26 3.55 -14.12
N THR A 68 11.05 3.36 -14.61
CA THR A 68 10.16 2.25 -14.21
C THR A 68 9.60 1.47 -15.41
N THR A 69 10.15 1.75 -16.59
CA THR A 69 9.88 1.09 -17.87
C THR A 69 11.04 0.15 -18.19
#